data_AF-A0A8T5RJU9-F1
#
_entry.id   AF-A0A8T5RJU9-F1
#
_cell.length_a   1.000
_cell.length_b   1.000
_cell.length_c   1.000
_cell.angle_alpha   90.00
_cell.angle_beta   90.00
_cell.angle_gamma   90.00
#
_symmetry.space_group_name_H-M   'P 1'
#
loop_
_entity.id
_entity.type
_entity.pdbx_description
1 polymer ?
#
loop_
_entity_poly.entity_id
_entity_poly.type
_entity_poly.pdbx_seq_one_letter_code
_entity_poly.pdbx_strand_id
1 'polypeptide(L)'
;MFTDDIVTFKSVLRLSYNFLAGRDYLKKKKFKERKKLVAVALPFSDLVFASGAIPVFPIRMEQFKIHTYLSALGSASNLFGWNLTTKLLSFARQFDVLKILDNVLDDVIHTINDKYNELYDLGIEYGVSSDFCYGITNLTGMFLSKGKNIDANINYTIRCSAWNKYSESLSNIIPESKPIWVDIPPRNIGNALEILMENIKKAISDLEDLTGNIITDNSLKKQFRISNQVKRCYNTILTDFSIDDFYPCNPATFAEILVLLGISFQDYNSNAQRYLENINQLLIEIRERKKKGIGMDVSNMPKILITPMFGGWEPESHEILYKLGARTIYADWKIFKLL
;
A
#
# COMPACT_ATOMS: atom_id res chain seq x y z
N MET A 1 23.23 -9.50 11.82
CA MET A 1 22.42 -10.75 11.84
C MET A 1 21.03 -10.52 11.24
N PHE A 2 20.91 -9.60 10.27
CA PHE A 2 19.66 -9.16 9.63
C PHE A 2 19.66 -9.42 8.11
N THR A 3 20.79 -9.92 7.59
CA THR A 3 21.39 -9.45 6.32
C THR A 3 21.28 -10.44 5.16
N ASP A 4 21.08 -11.73 5.43
CA ASP A 4 21.02 -12.75 4.37
C ASP A 4 19.62 -12.95 3.75
N ASP A 5 18.57 -12.43 4.38
CA ASP A 5 17.20 -12.82 4.04
C ASP A 5 16.56 -11.95 2.95
N ILE A 6 16.68 -10.61 3.03
CA ILE A 6 15.90 -9.66 2.23
C ILE A 6 16.33 -9.59 0.76
N VAL A 7 17.63 -9.68 0.47
CA VAL A 7 18.17 -9.62 -0.90
C VAL A 7 17.63 -10.76 -1.78
N THR A 8 17.17 -11.84 -1.16
CA THR A 8 16.55 -12.98 -1.86
C THR A 8 15.04 -12.84 -2.02
N PHE A 9 14.38 -11.95 -1.27
CA PHE A 9 12.96 -11.63 -1.45
C PHE A 9 12.78 -10.66 -2.62
N LYS A 10 12.93 -11.20 -3.84
CA LYS A 10 12.80 -10.43 -5.08
C LYS A 10 11.45 -9.73 -5.14
N SER A 11 10.40 -10.38 -4.63
CA SER A 11 9.06 -9.83 -4.64
C SER A 11 8.90 -8.64 -3.68
N VAL A 12 9.56 -8.64 -2.52
CA VAL A 12 9.61 -7.49 -1.60
C VAL A 12 10.33 -6.32 -2.27
N LEU A 13 11.52 -6.55 -2.84
CA LEU A 13 12.29 -5.49 -3.52
C LEU A 13 11.50 -4.87 -4.70
N ARG A 14 10.76 -5.70 -5.45
CA ARG A 14 9.85 -5.23 -6.51
C ARG A 14 8.72 -4.37 -5.94
N LEU A 15 8.10 -4.77 -4.84
CA LEU A 15 7.05 -4.00 -4.18
C LEU A 15 7.59 -2.64 -3.69
N SER A 16 8.75 -2.64 -3.01
CA SER A 16 9.42 -1.43 -2.53
C SER A 16 9.73 -0.47 -3.68
N TYR A 17 10.36 -0.96 -4.75
CA TYR A 17 10.68 -0.13 -5.91
C TYR A 17 9.41 0.44 -6.59
N ASN A 18 8.39 -0.38 -6.82
CA ASN A 18 7.14 0.07 -7.45
C ASN A 18 6.38 1.10 -6.60
N PHE A 19 6.53 1.04 -5.28
CA PHE A 19 5.99 2.04 -4.37
C PHE A 19 6.76 3.35 -4.48
N LEU A 20 8.08 3.32 -4.23
CA LEU A 20 8.94 4.52 -4.18
C LEU A 20 9.07 5.22 -5.55
N ALA A 21 9.10 4.47 -6.65
CA ALA A 21 9.11 5.02 -8.01
C ALA A 21 7.70 5.34 -8.55
N GLY A 22 6.69 5.34 -7.68
CA GLY A 22 5.28 5.52 -8.04
C GLY A 22 5.01 6.81 -8.81
N ARG A 23 5.64 7.92 -8.39
CA ARG A 23 5.43 9.25 -8.99
C ARG A 23 5.69 9.29 -10.48
N ASP A 24 6.79 8.69 -10.94
CA ASP A 24 7.15 8.72 -12.37
C ASP A 24 6.21 7.83 -13.20
N TYR A 25 5.82 6.68 -12.64
CA TYR A 25 4.79 5.84 -13.23
C TYR A 25 3.47 6.61 -13.37
N LEU A 26 3.03 7.31 -12.32
CA LEU A 26 1.79 8.08 -12.30
C LEU A 26 1.83 9.28 -13.25
N LYS A 27 2.94 10.02 -13.32
CA LYS A 27 3.15 11.08 -14.32
C LYS A 27 3.06 10.54 -15.73
N LYS A 28 3.68 9.39 -16.03
CA LYS A 28 3.55 8.74 -17.34
C LYS A 28 2.09 8.40 -17.64
N LYS A 29 1.37 7.79 -16.69
CA LYS A 29 -0.06 7.47 -16.86
C LYS A 29 -0.90 8.71 -17.15
N LYS A 30 -0.71 9.79 -16.39
CA LYS A 30 -1.48 11.04 -16.55
C LYS A 30 -1.13 11.79 -17.83
N PHE A 31 0.15 12.10 -18.05
CA PHE A 31 0.54 13.02 -19.11
C PHE A 31 0.77 12.35 -20.46
N LYS A 32 1.31 11.12 -20.48
CA LYS A 32 1.60 10.39 -21.73
C LYS A 32 0.42 9.51 -22.17
N GLU A 33 -0.16 8.77 -21.24
CA GLU A 33 -1.27 7.84 -21.54
C GLU A 33 -2.66 8.46 -21.32
N ARG A 34 -2.72 9.74 -20.92
CA ARG A 34 -3.96 10.51 -20.70
C ARG A 34 -4.97 9.85 -19.77
N LYS A 35 -4.48 9.02 -18.83
CA LYS A 35 -5.30 8.38 -17.81
C LYS A 35 -5.66 9.36 -16.69
N LYS A 36 -6.86 9.22 -16.16
CA LYS A 36 -7.33 9.95 -14.98
C LYS A 36 -6.77 9.32 -13.72
N LEU A 37 -6.22 10.13 -12.83
CA LEU A 37 -5.76 9.72 -11.51
C LEU A 37 -6.88 9.99 -10.50
N VAL A 38 -7.33 8.95 -9.80
CA VAL A 38 -8.37 9.07 -8.76
C VAL A 38 -7.73 8.74 -7.43
N ALA A 39 -7.72 9.69 -6.50
CA ALA A 39 -7.21 9.45 -5.16
C ALA A 39 -8.10 8.44 -4.42
N VAL A 40 -7.46 7.48 -3.73
CA VAL A 40 -8.11 6.50 -2.86
C VAL A 40 -7.48 6.60 -1.47
N ALA A 41 -8.29 6.88 -0.46
CA ALA A 41 -7.84 6.93 0.93
C ALA A 41 -8.16 5.65 1.71
N LEU A 42 -8.93 4.73 1.13
CA LEU A 42 -9.23 3.37 1.62
C LEU A 42 -8.90 2.35 0.53
N PRO A 43 -8.63 1.07 0.86
CA PRO A 43 -8.29 0.02 -0.11
C PRO A 43 -9.50 -0.49 -0.93
N PHE A 44 -10.35 0.44 -1.39
CA PHE A 44 -11.55 0.19 -2.21
C PHE A 44 -11.35 0.79 -3.60
N SER A 45 -10.42 0.20 -4.35
CA SER A 45 -9.99 0.72 -5.66
C SER A 45 -10.68 0.05 -6.86
N ASP A 46 -11.58 -0.91 -6.63
CA ASP A 46 -12.17 -1.74 -7.69
C ASP A 46 -12.96 -0.93 -8.73
N LEU A 47 -13.82 -0.01 -8.29
CA LEU A 47 -14.58 0.84 -9.22
C LEU A 47 -13.67 1.73 -10.06
N VAL A 48 -12.62 2.28 -9.43
CA VAL A 48 -11.63 3.12 -10.11
C VAL A 48 -10.90 2.32 -11.20
N PHE A 49 -10.42 1.11 -10.87
CA PHE A 49 -9.79 0.25 -11.87
C PHE A 49 -10.76 -0.16 -12.99
N ALA A 50 -12.01 -0.49 -12.66
CA ALA A 50 -13.02 -0.89 -13.63
C ALA A 50 -13.37 0.24 -14.62
N SER A 51 -13.32 1.50 -14.18
CA SER A 51 -13.48 2.69 -15.04
C SER A 51 -12.30 2.94 -15.99
N GLY A 52 -11.20 2.20 -15.86
CA GLY A 52 -9.97 2.43 -16.61
C GLY A 52 -9.16 3.64 -16.15
N ALA A 53 -9.57 4.29 -15.05
CA ALA A 53 -8.75 5.23 -14.29
C ALA A 53 -7.68 4.51 -13.46
N ILE A 54 -6.79 5.31 -12.87
CA ILE A 54 -5.67 4.84 -12.05
C ILE A 54 -5.92 5.25 -10.60
N PRO A 55 -6.13 4.31 -9.67
CA PRO A 55 -6.23 4.63 -8.25
C PRO A 55 -4.85 5.03 -7.73
N VAL A 56 -4.82 6.07 -6.90
CA VAL A 56 -3.61 6.62 -6.33
C VAL A 56 -3.81 6.82 -4.85
N PHE A 57 -2.99 6.17 -4.04
CA PHE A 57 -2.86 6.60 -2.66
C PHE A 57 -2.00 7.87 -2.63
N PRO A 58 -2.49 9.03 -2.14
CA PRO A 58 -1.91 10.35 -2.42
C PRO A 58 -0.40 10.47 -2.18
N ILE A 59 0.15 9.82 -1.15
CA ILE A 59 1.59 9.84 -0.88
C ILE A 59 2.44 9.30 -2.05
N ARG A 60 1.91 8.43 -2.90
CA ARG A 60 2.65 7.90 -4.05
C ARG A 60 2.89 8.93 -5.15
N MET A 61 2.31 10.13 -5.04
CA MET A 61 2.66 11.29 -5.86
C MET A 61 3.89 12.04 -5.35
N GLU A 62 4.35 11.75 -4.13
CA GLU A 62 5.56 12.34 -3.57
C GLU A 62 6.83 11.81 -4.20
N GLN A 63 7.89 12.58 -4.01
CA GLN A 63 9.23 12.13 -4.33
C GLN A 63 9.84 11.49 -3.08
N PHE A 64 10.26 10.23 -3.22
CA PHE A 64 11.00 9.52 -2.19
C PHE A 64 12.48 9.46 -2.54
N LYS A 65 13.33 9.41 -1.51
CA LYS A 65 14.74 9.07 -1.66
C LYS A 65 14.84 7.57 -1.94
N ILE A 66 15.21 7.18 -3.14
CA ILE A 66 15.33 5.75 -3.49
C ILE A 66 16.76 5.30 -3.19
N HIS A 67 16.90 4.25 -2.37
CA HIS A 67 18.19 3.63 -2.10
C HIS A 67 18.91 3.27 -3.42
N THR A 68 20.21 3.53 -3.50
CA THR A 68 21.01 3.38 -4.74
C THR A 68 20.86 1.98 -5.36
N TYR A 69 20.79 0.95 -4.52
CA TYR A 69 20.56 -0.42 -4.97
C TYR A 69 19.20 -0.62 -5.66
N LEU A 70 18.11 -0.06 -5.10
CA LEU A 70 16.79 -0.11 -5.71
C LEU A 70 16.74 0.69 -7.02
N SER A 71 17.44 1.82 -7.09
CA SER A 71 17.59 2.59 -8.32
C SER A 71 18.32 1.80 -9.41
N ALA A 72 19.42 1.12 -9.05
CA ALA A 72 20.17 0.27 -9.97
C ALA A 72 19.34 -0.93 -10.45
N LEU A 73 18.62 -1.59 -9.54
CA LEU A 73 17.65 -2.64 -9.84
C LEU A 73 16.58 -2.16 -10.83
N GLY A 74 15.99 -0.98 -10.57
CA GLY A 74 15.00 -0.36 -11.44
C GLY A 74 15.51 -0.17 -12.86
N SER A 75 16.64 0.51 -13.00
CA SER A 75 17.30 0.77 -14.28
C SER A 75 17.64 -0.52 -15.03
N ALA A 76 18.25 -1.50 -14.35
CA ALA A 76 18.62 -2.76 -14.97
C ALA A 76 17.39 -3.62 -15.32
N SER A 77 16.30 -3.54 -14.56
CA SER A 77 15.06 -4.26 -14.85
C SER A 77 14.37 -3.73 -16.11
N ASN A 78 14.45 -2.42 -16.37
CA ASN A 78 13.93 -1.79 -17.59
C ASN A 78 14.68 -2.24 -18.85
N LEU A 79 15.96 -2.63 -18.71
CA LEU A 79 16.82 -3.05 -19.81
C LEU A 79 16.83 -4.56 -20.05
N PHE A 80 16.84 -5.36 -18.99
CA PHE A 80 17.11 -6.81 -19.06
C PHE A 80 16.02 -7.70 -18.46
N GLY A 81 14.98 -7.09 -17.88
CA GLY A 81 13.94 -7.81 -17.14
C GLY A 81 14.40 -8.31 -15.78
N TRP A 82 13.49 -8.32 -14.80
CA TRP A 82 13.81 -8.60 -13.40
C TRP A 82 14.47 -9.96 -13.12
N ASN A 83 14.19 -10.99 -13.91
CA ASN A 83 14.76 -12.31 -13.71
C ASN A 83 16.26 -12.35 -14.05
N LEU A 84 16.70 -11.58 -15.05
CA LEU A 84 18.11 -11.46 -15.42
C LEU A 84 18.83 -10.49 -14.47
N THR A 85 18.17 -9.38 -14.12
CA THR A 85 18.71 -8.38 -13.20
C THR A 85 19.03 -8.98 -11.83
N THR A 86 18.13 -9.79 -11.28
CA THR A 86 18.36 -10.43 -9.97
C THR A 86 19.45 -11.50 -10.02
N LYS A 87 19.66 -12.17 -11.17
CA LYS A 87 20.79 -13.10 -11.36
C LYS A 87 22.13 -12.37 -11.48
N LEU A 88 22.19 -11.30 -12.26
CA LEU A 88 23.39 -10.44 -12.39
C LEU A 88 23.79 -9.82 -11.05
N LEU A 89 22.82 -9.41 -10.25
CA LEU A 89 23.09 -8.85 -8.92
C LEU A 89 23.45 -9.93 -7.89
N SER A 90 22.92 -11.14 -8.01
CA SER A 90 23.40 -12.27 -7.21
C SER A 90 24.86 -12.64 -7.51
N PHE A 91 25.34 -12.34 -8.72
CA PHE A 91 26.74 -12.49 -9.11
C PHE A 91 27.61 -11.34 -8.59
N ALA A 92 27.11 -10.10 -8.66
CA ALA A 92 27.78 -8.92 -8.07
C ALA A 92 27.94 -9.02 -6.53
N ARG A 93 27.14 -9.86 -5.87
CA ARG A 93 27.21 -10.21 -4.43
C ARG A 93 28.51 -10.91 -4.02
N GLN A 94 29.30 -11.41 -4.97
CA GLN A 94 30.62 -12.01 -4.69
C GLN A 94 31.71 -10.96 -4.39
N PHE A 95 31.43 -9.68 -4.63
CA PHE A 95 32.28 -8.55 -4.22
C PHE A 95 31.71 -7.94 -2.92
N ASP A 96 32.50 -7.14 -2.19
CA ASP A 96 32.24 -6.57 -0.84
C ASP A 96 31.04 -5.58 -0.74
N VAL A 97 30.02 -5.81 -1.55
CA VAL A 97 28.75 -5.08 -1.73
C VAL A 97 27.69 -5.54 -0.72
N LEU A 98 27.97 -6.58 0.07
CA LEU A 98 27.05 -7.12 1.09
C LEU A 98 26.62 -6.05 2.11
N LYS A 99 27.52 -5.17 2.56
CA LYS A 99 27.19 -4.11 3.53
C LYS A 99 26.19 -3.05 3.03
N ILE A 100 26.11 -2.83 1.71
CA ILE A 100 25.17 -1.86 1.09
C ILE A 100 23.75 -2.45 1.03
N LEU A 101 23.62 -3.76 1.16
CA LEU A 101 22.36 -4.48 1.05
C LEU A 101 21.66 -4.68 2.40
N ASP A 102 22.41 -4.48 3.49
CA ASP A 102 22.02 -4.83 4.85
C ASP A 102 20.82 -4.03 5.37
N ASN A 103 20.58 -2.83 4.82
CA ASN A 103 19.56 -1.90 5.30
C ASN A 103 18.52 -1.53 4.22
N VAL A 104 18.43 -2.25 3.10
CA VAL A 104 17.57 -1.79 1.98
C VAL A 104 16.09 -1.68 2.35
N LEU A 105 15.55 -2.66 3.10
CA LEU A 105 14.13 -2.61 3.49
C LEU A 105 13.91 -1.61 4.63
N ASP A 106 14.82 -1.59 5.60
CA ASP A 106 14.86 -0.61 6.67
C ASP A 106 14.87 0.83 6.11
N ASP A 107 15.79 1.14 5.19
CA ASP A 107 15.87 2.40 4.45
C ASP A 107 14.56 2.72 3.70
N VAL A 108 13.90 1.73 3.12
CA VAL A 108 12.60 1.91 2.45
C VAL A 108 11.55 2.32 3.48
N ILE A 109 11.45 1.61 4.59
CA ILE A 109 10.44 1.84 5.62
C ILE A 109 10.68 3.18 6.31
N HIS A 110 11.92 3.53 6.66
CA HIS A 110 12.30 4.85 7.17
C HIS A 110 12.01 5.96 6.15
N THR A 111 12.38 5.78 4.88
CA THR A 111 12.07 6.78 3.84
C THR A 111 10.58 7.05 3.71
N ILE A 112 9.73 6.02 3.84
CA ILE A 112 8.28 6.21 3.79
C ILE A 112 7.80 6.84 5.11
N ASN A 113 8.29 6.40 6.27
CA ASN A 113 7.95 6.96 7.59
C ASN A 113 8.29 8.46 7.68
N ASP A 114 9.51 8.86 7.29
CA ASP A 114 9.95 10.25 7.26
C ASP A 114 9.01 11.12 6.42
N LYS A 115 8.64 10.60 5.23
CA LYS A 115 7.69 11.32 4.36
C LYS A 115 6.29 11.38 4.96
N TYR A 116 5.86 10.35 5.67
CA TYR A 116 4.61 10.35 6.41
C TYR A 116 4.62 11.43 7.50
N ASN A 117 5.70 11.54 8.28
CA ASN A 117 5.83 12.56 9.32
C ASN A 117 5.89 13.98 8.74
N GLU A 118 6.64 14.19 7.65
CA GLU A 118 6.64 15.48 6.93
C GLU A 118 5.22 15.90 6.49
N LEU A 119 4.42 14.96 5.99
CA LEU A 119 3.05 15.25 5.56
C LEU A 119 2.10 15.40 6.76
N TYR A 120 2.33 14.68 7.86
CA TYR A 120 1.61 14.93 9.10
C TYR A 120 1.85 16.37 9.60
N ASP A 121 3.11 16.81 9.65
CA ASP A 121 3.47 18.16 10.08
C ASP A 121 2.85 19.22 9.18
N LEU A 122 2.84 19.00 7.85
CA LEU A 122 2.14 19.88 6.91
C LEU A 122 0.62 19.97 7.20
N GLY A 123 -0.01 18.88 7.64
CA GLY A 123 -1.40 18.88 8.08
C GLY A 123 -1.62 19.72 9.34
N ILE A 124 -0.71 19.63 10.32
CA ILE A 124 -0.74 20.46 11.53
C ILE A 124 -0.53 21.94 11.20
N GLU A 125 0.45 22.27 10.36
CA GLU A 125 0.75 23.64 9.91
C GLU A 125 -0.43 24.29 9.19
N TYR A 126 -1.20 23.50 8.43
CA TYR A 126 -2.43 23.95 7.79
C TYR A 126 -3.59 24.22 8.78
N GLY A 127 -3.48 23.73 10.01
CA GLY A 127 -4.47 23.95 11.08
C GLY A 127 -5.36 22.76 11.39
N VAL A 128 -5.00 21.54 10.97
CA VAL A 128 -5.66 20.33 11.49
C VAL A 128 -5.32 20.19 12.97
N SER A 129 -6.35 20.04 13.82
CA SER A 129 -6.14 19.82 15.26
C SER A 129 -5.29 18.56 15.51
N SER A 130 -4.35 18.64 16.44
CA SER A 130 -3.60 17.50 16.95
C SER A 130 -4.47 16.43 17.61
N ASP A 131 -5.74 16.75 17.91
CA ASP A 131 -6.72 15.79 18.44
C ASP A 131 -7.26 14.83 17.38
N PHE A 132 -7.10 15.15 16.09
CA PHE A 132 -7.46 14.22 15.02
C PHE A 132 -6.47 13.06 14.96
N CYS A 133 -6.95 11.90 14.49
CA CYS A 133 -6.08 10.75 14.35
C CYS A 133 -4.97 11.04 13.32
N TYR A 134 -3.79 10.47 13.57
CA TYR A 134 -2.61 10.63 12.73
C TYR A 134 -2.91 10.48 11.24
N GLY A 135 -3.73 9.49 10.88
CA GLY A 135 -4.10 9.25 9.48
C GLY A 135 -4.88 10.37 8.81
N ILE A 136 -5.80 11.04 9.50
CA ILE A 136 -6.56 12.17 8.93
C ILE A 136 -5.63 13.37 8.72
N THR A 137 -4.81 13.69 9.71
CA THR A 137 -3.82 14.78 9.64
C THR A 137 -2.83 14.53 8.51
N ASN A 138 -2.30 13.32 8.42
CA ASN A 138 -1.37 12.94 7.38
C ASN A 138 -1.99 12.99 5.98
N LEU A 139 -3.16 12.37 5.79
CA LEU A 139 -3.89 12.42 4.52
C LEU A 139 -4.14 13.87 4.07
N THR A 140 -4.51 14.75 5.01
CA THR A 140 -4.68 16.19 4.72
C THR A 140 -3.39 16.79 4.16
N GLY A 141 -2.25 16.53 4.80
CA GLY A 141 -0.94 16.92 4.27
C GLY A 141 -0.61 16.34 2.91
N MET A 142 -0.91 15.06 2.66
CA MET A 142 -0.72 14.45 1.33
C MET A 142 -1.52 15.20 0.25
N PHE A 143 -2.76 15.58 0.53
CA PHE A 143 -3.60 16.35 -0.38
C PHE A 143 -3.11 17.79 -0.56
N LEU A 144 -2.67 18.46 0.50
CA LEU A 144 -2.06 19.79 0.41
C LEU A 144 -0.81 19.79 -0.48
N SER A 145 0.06 18.80 -0.29
CA SER A 145 1.35 18.73 -1.00
C SER A 145 1.20 18.38 -2.48
N LYS A 146 0.37 17.38 -2.82
CA LYS A 146 0.29 16.84 -4.20
C LYS A 146 -1.12 16.62 -4.73
N GLY A 147 -2.15 16.94 -3.97
CA GLY A 147 -3.55 16.70 -4.34
C GLY A 147 -3.95 17.39 -5.66
N LYS A 148 -3.41 18.56 -5.99
CA LYS A 148 -3.63 19.24 -7.29
C LYS A 148 -3.27 18.41 -8.53
N ASN A 149 -2.52 17.32 -8.37
CA ASN A 149 -2.12 16.44 -9.47
C ASN A 149 -3.12 15.30 -9.74
N ILE A 150 -4.16 15.15 -8.93
CA ILE A 150 -5.23 14.16 -9.14
C ILE A 150 -6.37 14.77 -9.96
N ASP A 151 -7.20 13.94 -10.58
CA ASP A 151 -8.37 14.39 -11.36
C ASP A 151 -9.67 14.27 -10.56
N ALA A 152 -9.71 13.33 -9.61
CA ALA A 152 -10.84 13.12 -8.71
C ALA A 152 -10.36 12.48 -7.41
N ASN A 153 -11.24 12.45 -6.41
CA ASN A 153 -11.04 11.73 -5.16
C ASN A 153 -12.29 10.91 -4.84
N ILE A 154 -12.14 9.60 -4.63
CA ILE A 154 -13.26 8.74 -4.24
C ILE A 154 -13.34 8.66 -2.71
N ASN A 155 -14.45 9.13 -2.18
CA ASN A 155 -14.75 9.20 -0.76
C ASN A 155 -15.76 8.14 -0.38
N TYR A 156 -15.41 7.33 0.61
CA TYR A 156 -16.33 6.41 1.26
C TYR A 156 -16.65 6.97 2.63
N THR A 157 -17.94 7.08 2.95
CA THR A 157 -18.31 7.38 4.35
C THR A 157 -18.06 6.13 5.19
N ILE A 158 -17.55 6.32 6.40
CA ILE A 158 -17.33 5.24 7.35
C ILE A 158 -17.97 5.60 8.70
N ARG A 159 -17.96 4.67 9.65
CA ARG A 159 -18.43 4.91 11.02
C ARG A 159 -17.38 5.66 11.85
N CYS A 160 -16.91 6.80 11.33
CA CYS A 160 -16.01 7.73 11.98
C CYS A 160 -16.41 9.16 11.57
N SER A 161 -16.90 9.95 12.53
CA SER A 161 -17.35 11.32 12.28
C SER A 161 -16.20 12.21 11.79
N ALA A 162 -15.02 12.07 12.40
CA ALA A 162 -13.81 12.77 12.01
C ALA A 162 -13.44 12.50 10.54
N TRP A 163 -13.49 11.23 10.12
CA TRP A 163 -13.23 10.85 8.73
C TRP A 163 -14.21 11.49 7.75
N ASN A 164 -15.51 11.41 8.04
CA ASN A 164 -16.52 11.95 7.13
C ASN A 164 -16.37 13.48 6.99
N LYS A 165 -16.07 14.18 8.11
CA LYS A 165 -15.77 15.62 8.08
C LYS A 165 -14.49 15.96 7.32
N TYR A 166 -13.45 15.16 7.48
CA TYR A 166 -12.25 15.26 6.67
C TYR A 166 -12.57 15.09 5.17
N SER A 167 -13.29 14.04 4.77
CA SER A 167 -13.67 13.79 3.37
C SER A 167 -14.51 14.93 2.78
N GLU A 168 -15.41 15.54 3.57
CA GLU A 168 -16.16 16.74 3.19
C GLU A 168 -15.25 17.94 2.96
N SER A 169 -14.23 18.12 3.81
CA SER A 169 -13.30 19.26 3.73
C SER A 169 -12.36 19.22 2.53
N LEU A 170 -12.17 18.05 1.90
CA LEU A 170 -11.24 17.90 0.78
C LEU A 170 -11.57 18.81 -0.40
N SER A 171 -12.83 19.11 -0.67
CA SER A 171 -13.20 20.05 -1.74
C SER A 171 -12.66 21.47 -1.52
N ASN A 172 -12.36 21.86 -0.28
CA ASN A 172 -11.72 23.13 0.02
C ASN A 172 -10.19 23.06 -0.14
N ILE A 173 -9.60 21.88 0.07
CA ILE A 173 -8.14 21.65 -0.03
C ILE A 173 -7.71 21.46 -1.49
N ILE A 174 -8.54 20.80 -2.29
CA ILE A 174 -8.28 20.45 -3.70
C ILE A 174 -9.51 20.75 -4.56
N PRO A 175 -9.88 22.04 -4.74
CA PRO A 175 -11.12 22.42 -5.42
C PRO A 175 -11.18 21.98 -6.89
N GLU A 176 -10.03 21.72 -7.52
CA GLU A 176 -9.97 21.23 -8.90
C GLU A 176 -10.28 19.73 -9.02
N SER A 177 -10.25 18.98 -7.91
CA SER A 177 -10.51 17.55 -7.89
C SER A 177 -12.01 17.26 -7.76
N LYS A 178 -12.57 16.48 -8.70
CA LYS A 178 -13.98 16.07 -8.61
C LYS A 178 -14.17 15.11 -7.42
N PRO A 179 -15.02 15.42 -6.42
CA PRO A 179 -15.37 14.45 -5.39
C PRO A 179 -16.32 13.39 -5.96
N ILE A 180 -16.04 12.12 -5.69
CA ILE A 180 -16.90 10.98 -6.03
C ILE A 180 -17.30 10.31 -4.73
N TRP A 181 -18.58 10.30 -4.40
CA TRP A 181 -19.06 9.80 -3.12
C TRP A 181 -19.66 8.41 -3.22
N VAL A 182 -19.30 7.56 -2.25
CA VAL A 182 -19.99 6.31 -1.94
C VAL A 182 -20.41 6.40 -0.47
N ASP A 183 -21.62 6.87 -0.22
CA ASP A 183 -22.17 6.90 1.14
C ASP A 183 -22.57 5.48 1.57
N ILE A 184 -22.01 5.00 2.68
CA ILE A 184 -22.27 3.71 3.29
C ILE A 184 -23.35 3.88 4.38
N PRO A 185 -24.63 3.55 4.10
CA PRO A 185 -25.72 3.79 5.04
C PRO A 185 -25.60 2.90 6.30
N PRO A 186 -26.09 3.36 7.47
CA PRO A 186 -26.18 2.54 8.69
C PRO A 186 -26.88 1.21 8.43
N ARG A 187 -26.41 0.10 9.03
CA ARG A 187 -27.00 -1.23 8.79
C ARG A 187 -28.40 -1.38 9.38
N ASN A 188 -28.77 -0.51 10.31
CA ASN A 188 -30.00 -0.57 11.10
C ASN A 188 -31.16 0.23 10.47
N ILE A 189 -31.01 0.77 9.26
CA ILE A 189 -32.12 1.40 8.53
C ILE A 189 -32.73 0.38 7.55
N GLY A 190 -34.06 0.40 7.42
CA GLY A 190 -34.81 -0.63 6.70
C GLY A 190 -34.48 -0.76 5.20
N ASN A 191 -33.96 0.31 4.58
CA ASN A 191 -33.62 0.39 3.16
C ASN A 191 -32.10 0.62 2.91
N ALA A 192 -31.24 0.15 3.82
CA ALA A 192 -29.81 0.38 3.74
C ALA A 192 -29.18 -0.21 2.45
N LEU A 193 -29.69 -1.35 2.00
CA LEU A 193 -29.17 -2.00 0.79
C LEU A 193 -29.51 -1.20 -0.47
N GLU A 194 -30.76 -0.73 -0.61
CA GLU A 194 -31.15 0.08 -1.76
C GLU A 194 -30.34 1.38 -1.82
N ILE A 195 -30.20 2.08 -0.69
CA ILE A 195 -29.41 3.32 -0.62
C ILE A 195 -27.95 3.06 -1.01
N LEU A 196 -27.35 1.97 -0.53
CA LEU A 196 -25.97 1.64 -0.90
C LEU A 196 -25.85 1.34 -2.40
N MET A 197 -26.80 0.61 -2.98
CA MET A 197 -26.81 0.31 -4.41
C MET A 197 -26.95 1.58 -5.25
N GLU A 198 -27.79 2.53 -4.84
CA GLU A 198 -27.93 3.84 -5.51
C GLU A 198 -26.64 4.66 -5.43
N ASN A 199 -26.00 4.71 -4.26
CA ASN A 199 -24.71 5.37 -4.09
C ASN A 199 -23.62 4.75 -4.98
N ILE A 200 -23.55 3.42 -5.07
CA ILE A 200 -22.60 2.74 -5.96
C ILE A 200 -22.90 3.07 -7.44
N LYS A 201 -24.18 3.06 -7.86
CA LYS A 201 -24.57 3.44 -9.23
C LYS A 201 -24.18 4.89 -9.54
N LYS A 202 -24.36 5.81 -8.60
CA LYS A 202 -23.94 7.20 -8.78
C LYS A 202 -22.43 7.33 -8.93
N ALA A 203 -21.66 6.64 -8.09
CA ALA A 203 -20.20 6.63 -8.18
C ALA A 203 -19.69 6.01 -9.50
N ILE A 204 -20.35 4.96 -10.00
CA ILE A 204 -20.10 4.39 -11.33
C ILE A 204 -20.30 5.48 -12.40
N SER A 205 -21.47 6.12 -12.43
CA SER A 205 -21.75 7.20 -13.39
C SER A 205 -20.73 8.34 -13.29
N ASP A 206 -20.33 8.75 -12.08
CA ASP A 206 -19.33 9.80 -11.92
C ASP A 206 -17.94 9.44 -12.45
N LEU A 207 -17.55 8.16 -12.34
CA LEU A 207 -16.32 7.62 -12.89
C LEU A 207 -16.38 7.46 -14.41
N GLU A 208 -17.53 7.05 -14.95
CA GLU A 208 -17.77 6.99 -16.40
C GLU A 208 -17.67 8.40 -17.01
N ASP A 209 -18.32 9.40 -16.40
CA ASP A 209 -18.23 10.80 -16.82
C ASP A 209 -16.79 11.33 -16.76
N LEU A 210 -16.05 10.97 -15.71
CA LEU A 210 -14.66 11.41 -15.53
C LEU A 210 -13.72 10.82 -16.59
N THR A 211 -13.92 9.55 -16.93
CA THR A 211 -12.99 8.78 -17.77
C THR A 211 -13.40 8.70 -19.24
N GLY A 212 -14.68 8.93 -19.54
CA GLY A 212 -15.28 8.65 -20.85
C GLY A 212 -15.44 7.15 -21.15
N ASN A 213 -15.17 6.25 -20.21
CA ASN A 213 -15.30 4.80 -20.40
C ASN A 213 -16.57 4.30 -19.70
N ILE A 214 -17.28 3.37 -20.35
CA ILE A 214 -18.40 2.66 -19.72
C ILE A 214 -17.86 1.52 -18.84
N ILE A 215 -18.30 1.48 -17.59
CA ILE A 215 -18.03 0.39 -16.65
C ILE A 215 -18.98 -0.76 -16.96
N THR A 216 -18.44 -1.81 -17.58
CA THR A 216 -19.20 -3.01 -17.94
C THR A 216 -19.11 -4.08 -16.86
N ASP A 217 -20.09 -4.99 -16.82
CA ASP A 217 -20.03 -6.21 -16.02
C ASP A 217 -18.72 -6.99 -16.19
N ASN A 218 -18.18 -7.03 -17.42
CA ASN A 218 -16.93 -7.71 -17.70
C ASN A 218 -15.73 -7.00 -17.04
N SER A 219 -15.71 -5.67 -17.07
CA SER A 219 -14.66 -4.88 -16.39
C SER A 219 -14.71 -5.08 -14.87
N LEU A 220 -15.92 -5.07 -14.28
CA LEU A 220 -16.15 -5.32 -12.86
C LEU A 220 -15.77 -6.73 -12.46
N LYS A 221 -16.25 -7.76 -13.17
CA LYS A 221 -15.91 -9.18 -12.91
C LYS A 221 -14.41 -9.42 -12.99
N LYS A 222 -13.74 -8.85 -13.99
CA LYS A 222 -12.27 -8.93 -14.12
C LYS A 222 -11.60 -8.33 -12.89
N GLN A 223 -12.00 -7.12 -12.50
CA GLN A 223 -11.37 -6.41 -11.41
C GLN A 223 -11.63 -7.09 -10.06
N PHE A 224 -12.86 -7.51 -9.77
CA PHE A 224 -13.19 -8.28 -8.57
C PHE A 224 -12.44 -9.62 -8.50
N ARG A 225 -12.22 -10.29 -9.62
CA ARG A 225 -11.38 -11.51 -9.65
C ARG A 225 -9.96 -11.20 -9.19
N ILE A 226 -9.36 -10.12 -9.71
CA ILE A 226 -8.00 -9.71 -9.35
C ILE A 226 -7.94 -9.31 -7.87
N SER A 227 -8.83 -8.42 -7.41
CA SER A 227 -8.80 -7.95 -6.02
C SER A 227 -9.10 -9.05 -5.02
N ASN A 228 -10.00 -9.99 -5.31
CA ASN A 228 -10.22 -11.15 -4.46
C ASN A 228 -8.99 -12.06 -4.37
N GLN A 229 -8.22 -12.23 -5.45
CA GLN A 229 -6.96 -12.98 -5.40
C GLN A 229 -5.88 -12.24 -4.60
N VAL A 230 -5.79 -10.92 -4.77
CA VAL A 230 -4.89 -10.08 -3.96
C VAL A 230 -5.25 -10.19 -2.47
N LYS A 231 -6.52 -10.01 -2.11
CA LYS A 231 -7.03 -10.14 -0.74
C LYS A 231 -6.73 -11.50 -0.13
N ARG A 232 -6.91 -12.59 -0.88
CA ARG A 232 -6.53 -13.94 -0.42
C ARG A 232 -5.04 -14.05 -0.14
N CYS A 233 -4.18 -13.58 -1.05
CA CYS A 233 -2.72 -13.62 -0.84
C CYS A 233 -2.31 -12.78 0.37
N TYR A 234 -2.84 -11.55 0.46
CA TYR A 234 -2.59 -10.63 1.55
C TYR A 234 -3.04 -11.21 2.89
N ASN A 235 -4.26 -11.74 2.96
CA ASN A 235 -4.78 -12.39 4.16
C ASN A 235 -3.93 -13.61 4.55
N THR A 236 -3.56 -14.49 3.62
CA THR A 236 -2.68 -15.63 3.95
C THR A 236 -1.34 -15.18 4.53
N ILE A 237 -0.71 -14.13 3.98
CA ILE A 237 0.55 -13.60 4.53
C ILE A 237 0.33 -13.03 5.93
N LEU A 238 -0.72 -12.21 6.08
CA LEU A 238 -1.01 -11.49 7.31
C LEU A 238 -1.58 -12.38 8.42
N THR A 239 -2.21 -13.50 8.11
CA THR A 239 -2.91 -14.33 9.12
C THR A 239 -2.33 -15.71 9.27
N ASP A 240 -1.90 -16.34 8.18
CA ASP A 240 -1.47 -17.74 8.25
C ASP A 240 0.01 -17.78 8.59
N PHE A 241 0.84 -16.93 7.95
CA PHE A 241 2.26 -16.87 8.28
C PHE A 241 2.59 -16.07 9.52
N SER A 242 1.83 -15.01 9.84
CA SER A 242 2.11 -14.21 11.03
C SER A 242 1.87 -14.96 12.34
N ILE A 243 0.97 -15.96 12.36
CA ILE A 243 0.72 -16.76 13.56
C ILE A 243 1.56 -18.04 13.64
N ASP A 244 2.28 -18.35 12.57
CA ASP A 244 3.08 -19.56 12.41
C ASP A 244 4.32 -19.53 13.30
N ASP A 245 4.83 -20.68 13.70
CA ASP A 245 6.00 -20.79 14.58
C ASP A 245 7.34 -20.74 13.85
N PHE A 246 7.31 -20.65 12.52
CA PHE A 246 8.51 -20.41 11.72
C PHE A 246 8.29 -19.26 10.73
N TYR A 247 9.08 -18.20 10.88
CA TYR A 247 9.06 -17.06 9.96
C TYR A 247 10.11 -17.22 8.86
N PRO A 248 9.84 -16.74 7.63
CA PRO A 248 10.76 -16.91 6.51
C PRO A 248 11.98 -15.96 6.58
N CYS A 249 12.04 -15.11 7.60
CA CYS A 249 13.11 -14.20 7.97
C CYS A 249 13.00 -13.88 9.47
N ASN A 250 13.89 -13.05 10.01
CA ASN A 250 13.75 -12.57 11.39
C ASN A 250 12.43 -11.78 11.59
N PRO A 251 11.86 -11.76 12.82
CA PRO A 251 10.62 -11.05 13.13
C PRO A 251 10.55 -9.56 12.77
N ALA A 252 11.63 -8.79 12.97
CA ALA A 252 11.64 -7.36 12.67
C ALA A 252 11.49 -7.12 11.16
N THR A 253 12.30 -7.81 10.35
CA THR A 253 12.19 -7.79 8.89
C THR A 253 10.82 -8.27 8.41
N PHE A 254 10.25 -9.31 9.04
CA PHE A 254 8.91 -9.76 8.65
C PHE A 254 7.86 -8.68 8.93
N ALA A 255 7.97 -7.96 10.04
CA ALA A 255 7.10 -6.84 10.35
C ALA A 255 7.21 -5.70 9.32
N GLU A 256 8.43 -5.35 8.86
CA GLU A 256 8.64 -4.38 7.79
C GLU A 256 7.99 -4.81 6.46
N ILE A 257 8.07 -6.11 6.10
CA ILE A 257 7.37 -6.65 4.92
C ILE A 257 5.86 -6.45 5.07
N LEU A 258 5.31 -6.72 6.25
CA LEU A 258 3.88 -6.53 6.53
C LEU A 258 3.47 -5.06 6.42
N VAL A 259 4.29 -4.12 6.92
CA VAL A 259 4.05 -2.67 6.77
C VAL A 259 4.05 -2.27 5.29
N LEU A 260 5.07 -2.67 4.52
CA LEU A 260 5.12 -2.38 3.09
C LEU A 260 3.90 -2.92 2.35
N LEU A 261 3.45 -4.14 2.69
CA LEU A 261 2.24 -4.72 2.13
C LEU A 261 1.00 -3.91 2.52
N GLY A 262 0.86 -3.49 3.78
CA GLY A 262 -0.25 -2.67 4.24
C GLY A 262 -0.37 -1.36 3.47
N ILE A 263 0.74 -0.65 3.28
CA ILE A 263 0.77 0.64 2.57
C ILE A 263 0.50 0.45 1.07
N SER A 264 1.13 -0.55 0.44
CA SER A 264 0.98 -0.79 -1.00
C SER A 264 -0.34 -1.45 -1.40
N PHE A 265 -1.05 -2.07 -0.45
CA PHE A 265 -2.39 -2.62 -0.62
C PHE A 265 -3.44 -1.52 -0.84
N GLN A 266 -3.20 -0.28 -0.39
CA GLN A 266 -4.15 0.83 -0.49
C GLN A 266 -4.61 1.11 -1.92
N ASP A 267 -3.68 1.13 -2.87
CA ASP A 267 -3.96 1.43 -4.28
C ASP A 267 -3.42 0.36 -5.25
N TYR A 268 -2.96 -0.78 -4.72
CA TYR A 268 -2.29 -1.84 -5.47
C TYR A 268 -1.12 -1.32 -6.31
N ASN A 269 -0.34 -0.38 -5.77
CA ASN A 269 0.71 0.33 -6.49
C ASN A 269 0.23 0.88 -7.85
N SER A 270 -1.04 1.28 -7.93
CA SER A 270 -1.73 1.79 -9.12
C SER A 270 -1.77 0.84 -10.32
N ASN A 271 -1.57 -0.47 -10.08
CA ASN A 271 -1.61 -1.50 -11.11
C ASN A 271 -2.01 -2.85 -10.50
N ALA A 272 -3.31 -3.14 -10.50
CA ALA A 272 -3.89 -4.33 -9.88
C ALA A 272 -3.26 -5.65 -10.36
N GLN A 273 -3.03 -5.79 -11.67
CA GLN A 273 -2.48 -7.03 -12.25
C GLN A 273 -1.02 -7.25 -11.84
N ARG A 274 -0.17 -6.20 -11.95
CA ARG A 274 1.23 -6.27 -11.51
C ARG A 274 1.33 -6.49 -10.01
N TYR A 275 0.44 -5.88 -9.23
CA TYR A 275 0.38 -6.08 -7.79
C TYR A 275 0.02 -7.52 -7.42
N LEU A 276 -0.99 -8.10 -8.08
CA LEU A 276 -1.36 -9.50 -7.95
C LEU A 276 -0.18 -10.43 -8.26
N GLU A 277 0.53 -10.18 -9.36
CA GLU A 277 1.71 -10.97 -9.72
C GLU A 277 2.79 -10.88 -8.62
N ASN A 278 3.11 -9.68 -8.13
CA ASN A 278 4.11 -9.48 -7.10
C ASN A 278 3.73 -10.14 -5.76
N ILE A 279 2.49 -9.96 -5.29
CA ILE A 279 2.06 -10.53 -4.00
C ILE A 279 1.95 -12.06 -4.07
N ASN A 280 1.56 -12.62 -5.22
CA ASN A 280 1.54 -14.06 -5.42
C ASN A 280 2.96 -14.64 -5.46
N GLN A 281 3.92 -13.95 -6.09
CA GLN A 281 5.33 -14.36 -6.04
C GLN A 281 5.91 -14.27 -4.63
N LEU A 282 5.54 -13.25 -3.85
CA LEU A 282 5.93 -13.16 -2.44
C LEU A 282 5.42 -14.35 -1.63
N LEU A 283 4.15 -14.74 -1.83
CA LEU A 283 3.56 -15.93 -1.20
C LEU A 283 4.35 -17.21 -1.54
N ILE A 284 4.77 -17.37 -2.81
CA ILE A 284 5.59 -18.49 -3.26
C ILE A 284 6.97 -18.46 -2.59
N GLU A 285 7.65 -17.30 -2.60
CA GLU A 285 8.97 -17.11 -1.98
C GLU A 285 8.95 -17.45 -0.49
N ILE A 286 7.95 -16.98 0.26
CA ILE A 286 7.78 -17.31 1.68
C ILE A 286 7.64 -18.82 1.88
N ARG A 287 6.76 -19.48 1.12
CA ARG A 287 6.53 -20.94 1.24
C ARG A 287 7.79 -21.75 0.93
N GLU A 288 8.54 -21.35 -0.11
CA GLU A 288 9.78 -22.03 -0.47
C GLU A 288 10.85 -21.91 0.61
N ARG A 289 11.00 -20.72 1.20
CA ARG A 289 11.96 -20.48 2.27
C ARG A 289 11.65 -21.34 3.49
N LYS A 290 10.38 -21.39 3.90
CA LYS A 290 9.91 -22.31 4.95
C LYS A 290 10.22 -23.76 4.64
N LYS A 291 9.91 -24.24 3.43
CA LYS A 291 10.19 -25.63 3.01
C LYS A 291 11.69 -25.96 3.08
N LYS A 292 12.55 -24.98 2.81
CA LYS A 292 14.01 -25.12 2.83
C LYS A 292 14.62 -24.89 4.24
N GLY A 293 13.82 -24.59 5.25
CA GLY A 293 14.30 -24.23 6.59
C GLY A 293 15.08 -22.92 6.64
N ILE A 294 14.86 -22.01 5.67
CA ILE A 294 15.53 -20.72 5.60
C ILE A 294 14.64 -19.69 6.29
N GLY A 295 15.06 -19.22 7.46
CA GLY A 295 14.28 -18.32 8.30
C GLY A 295 14.59 -18.50 9.79
N MET A 296 13.61 -18.26 10.64
CA MET A 296 13.77 -18.28 12.10
C MET A 296 12.61 -19.01 12.77
N ASP A 297 12.93 -19.92 13.70
CA ASP A 297 11.97 -20.47 14.65
C ASP A 297 11.61 -19.38 15.67
N VAL A 298 10.32 -19.11 15.78
CA VAL A 298 9.72 -18.07 16.61
C VAL A 298 8.67 -18.64 17.56
N SER A 299 8.60 -19.97 17.72
CA SER A 299 7.66 -20.68 18.60
C SER A 299 7.66 -20.12 20.03
N ASN A 300 8.85 -19.81 20.56
CA ASN A 300 9.04 -19.31 21.92
C ASN A 300 8.83 -17.79 22.06
N MET A 301 8.56 -17.07 20.97
CA MET A 301 8.40 -15.61 21.01
C MET A 301 6.94 -15.21 21.22
N PRO A 302 6.61 -14.36 22.21
CA PRO A 302 5.25 -13.84 22.39
C PRO A 302 4.80 -13.02 21.17
N LYS A 303 3.52 -13.17 20.83
CA LYS A 303 2.86 -12.48 19.72
C LYS A 303 2.28 -11.15 20.21
N ILE A 304 2.71 -10.04 19.61
CA ILE A 304 2.25 -8.68 19.92
C ILE A 304 1.44 -8.16 18.73
N LEU A 305 0.16 -7.88 18.99
CA LEU A 305 -0.73 -7.32 17.98
C LEU A 305 -0.52 -5.81 17.86
N ILE A 306 -0.19 -5.35 16.66
CA ILE A 306 -0.12 -3.92 16.32
C ILE A 306 -1.18 -3.62 15.24
N THR A 307 -1.81 -2.44 15.35
CA THR A 307 -2.86 -1.97 14.43
C THR A 307 -2.57 -0.52 13.99
N PRO A 308 -1.58 -0.28 13.11
CA PRO A 308 -1.12 1.05 12.70
C PRO A 308 -2.04 1.61 11.58
N MET A 309 -3.34 1.38 11.73
CA MET A 309 -4.33 1.74 10.73
C MET A 309 -4.22 3.21 10.36
N PHE A 310 -4.34 3.50 9.06
CA PHE A 310 -4.22 4.85 8.50
C PHE A 310 -2.82 5.49 8.65
N GLY A 311 -1.77 4.70 8.87
CA GLY A 311 -0.40 5.16 9.00
C GLY A 311 0.06 5.22 10.46
N GLY A 312 1.25 5.77 10.68
CA GLY A 312 1.84 5.85 12.02
C GLY A 312 2.50 4.54 12.45
N TRP A 313 3.06 3.79 11.50
CA TRP A 313 4.02 2.76 11.86
C TRP A 313 5.27 3.44 12.38
N GLU A 314 5.80 2.94 13.49
CA GLU A 314 7.09 3.35 14.02
C GLU A 314 8.09 2.22 13.74
N PRO A 315 8.99 2.36 12.75
CA PRO A 315 9.92 1.30 12.34
C PRO A 315 10.70 0.71 13.52
N GLU A 316 11.15 1.58 14.42
CA GLU A 316 11.91 1.29 15.63
C GLU A 316 11.15 0.35 16.58
N SER A 317 9.82 0.41 16.58
CA SER A 317 9.00 -0.48 17.42
C SER A 317 9.18 -1.95 17.05
N HIS A 318 9.40 -2.28 15.77
CA HIS A 318 9.64 -3.66 15.36
C HIS A 318 10.98 -4.18 15.89
N GLU A 319 12.02 -3.36 15.82
CA GLU A 319 13.34 -3.72 16.33
C GLU A 319 13.31 -3.88 17.85
N ILE A 320 12.66 -2.96 18.56
CA ILE A 320 12.54 -3.02 20.02
C ILE A 320 11.83 -4.30 20.44
N LEU A 321 10.68 -4.61 19.83
CA LEU A 321 9.93 -5.83 20.12
C LEU A 321 10.77 -7.08 19.83
N TYR A 322 11.48 -7.12 18.70
CA TYR A 322 12.35 -8.24 18.38
C TYR A 322 13.51 -8.39 19.37
N LYS A 323 14.17 -7.30 19.77
CA LYS A 323 15.26 -7.30 20.77
C LYS A 323 14.76 -7.77 22.15
N LEU A 324 13.51 -7.50 22.48
CA LEU A 324 12.84 -8.00 23.69
C LEU A 324 12.36 -9.46 23.56
N GLY A 325 12.64 -10.13 22.44
CA GLY A 325 12.26 -11.52 22.20
C GLY A 325 10.82 -11.73 21.74
N ALA A 326 10.13 -10.67 21.33
CA ALA A 326 8.75 -10.72 20.84
C ALA A 326 8.67 -10.70 19.30
N ARG A 327 7.47 -11.00 18.77
CA ARG A 327 7.15 -10.92 17.34
C ARG A 327 5.88 -10.11 17.12
N THR A 328 5.89 -9.27 16.08
CA THR A 328 4.75 -8.45 15.69
C THR A 328 3.80 -9.22 14.79
N ILE A 329 2.51 -9.11 15.06
CA ILE A 329 1.44 -9.48 14.12
C ILE A 329 0.62 -8.24 13.78
N TYR A 330 0.25 -8.11 12.51
CA TYR A 330 -0.63 -7.05 12.02
C TYR A 330 -2.03 -7.62 11.76
N ALA A 331 -3.07 -6.84 12.05
CA ALA A 331 -4.47 -7.26 11.82
C ALA A 331 -5.33 -6.19 11.12
N ASP A 332 -4.67 -5.26 10.43
CA ASP A 332 -5.16 -3.94 10.04
C ASP A 332 -6.53 -4.00 9.35
N TRP A 333 -6.58 -4.52 8.13
CA TRP A 333 -7.81 -4.59 7.33
C TRP A 333 -8.72 -5.77 7.72
N LYS A 334 -8.17 -6.79 8.38
CA LYS A 334 -8.92 -7.96 8.84
C LYS A 334 -9.90 -7.60 9.94
N ILE A 335 -9.48 -6.76 10.90
CA ILE A 335 -10.32 -6.34 12.03
C ILE A 335 -11.60 -5.64 11.53
N PHE A 336 -11.53 -4.89 10.42
CA PHE A 336 -12.69 -4.23 9.82
C PHE A 336 -13.53 -5.13 8.91
N LYS A 337 -13.18 -6.41 8.76
CA LYS A 337 -13.82 -7.33 7.81
C LYS A 337 -13.76 -6.80 6.37
N LEU A 338 -12.63 -6.18 6.00
CA LEU A 338 -12.38 -5.60 4.67
C LEU A 338 -11.50 -6.46 3.76
N LEU A 339 -11.01 -7.60 4.28
CA LEU A 339 -10.25 -8.62 3.56
C LEU A 339 -11.12 -9.80 3.14
#